data_AF-A0A661BA23-F1
#
_entry.id   AF-A0A661BA23-F1
#
_cell.length_a   1.000
_cell.length_b   1.000
_cell.length_c   1.000
_cell.angle_alpha   90.00
_cell.angle_beta   90.00
_cell.angle_gamma   90.00
#
_symmetry.space_group_name_H-M   'P 1'
#
loop_
_entity.id
_entity.type
_entity.pdbx_description
1 polymer ?
#
loop_
_entity_poly.entity_id
_entity_poly.type
_entity_poly.pdbx_seq_one_letter_code
_entity_poly.pdbx_strand_id
1 'polypeptide(L)' 'MQNKEADLAGPGVSTYEEVEKILPTDYEPVLPPLKRMKALFEVKKYIEENLCKELN' A
#
# COMPACT_ATOMS: atom_id res chain seq x y z
N MET A 1 -25.00 13.36 -6.54
CA MET A 1 -24.01 12.25 -6.42
C MET A 1 -22.65 12.89 -6.46
N GLN A 2 -21.86 12.82 -5.38
CA GLN A 2 -20.44 13.19 -5.48
C GLN A 2 -19.76 12.13 -6.34
N ASN A 3 -19.09 12.54 -7.41
CA ASN A 3 -18.27 11.62 -8.19
C ASN A 3 -17.19 11.04 -7.26
N LYS A 4 -16.97 9.73 -7.34
CA LYS A 4 -15.96 8.99 -6.55
C LYS A 4 -14.52 9.50 -6.74
N GLU A 5 -14.32 10.37 -7.72
CA GLU A 5 -13.08 11.09 -8.01
C GLU A 5 -12.56 11.90 -6.81
N ALA A 6 -13.46 12.41 -5.96
CA ALA A 6 -13.09 13.22 -4.80
C ALA A 6 -12.62 12.41 -3.57
N ASP A 7 -12.82 11.09 -3.56
CA ASP A 7 -12.50 10.23 -2.40
C ASP A 7 -11.04 9.75 -2.40
N LEU A 8 -10.29 10.09 -3.46
CA LEU A 8 -8.94 9.61 -3.68
C LEU A 8 -7.85 10.47 -3.01
N ALA A 9 -8.22 11.65 -2.53
CA ALA A 9 -7.43 12.52 -1.67
C ALA A 9 -8.30 12.95 -0.48
N GLY A 10 -8.31 12.14 0.59
CA GLY A 10 -9.09 12.45 1.79
C GLY A 10 -8.66 13.76 2.45
N PRO A 11 -9.49 14.37 3.33
CA PRO A 11 -9.14 15.59 4.02
C PRO A 11 -7.81 15.47 4.77
N GLY A 12 -6.82 16.31 4.44
CA GLY A 12 -5.47 16.25 5.01
C GLY A 12 -4.45 15.45 4.18
N VAL A 13 -4.85 14.86 3.05
CA VAL A 13 -3.97 14.24 2.06
C VAL A 13 -3.99 15.10 0.80
N SER A 14 -2.80 15.40 0.25
CA SER A 14 -2.63 16.21 -0.96
C SER A 14 -3.37 15.61 -2.18
N THR A 15 -3.53 16.37 -3.27
CA THR A 15 -4.13 15.82 -4.51
C THR A 15 -3.14 14.89 -5.23
N TYR A 16 -3.61 14.05 -6.16
CA TYR A 16 -2.71 13.17 -6.92
C TYR A 16 -1.67 13.94 -7.70
N GLU A 17 -2.04 15.05 -8.31
CA GLU A 17 -1.14 15.90 -9.10
C GLU A 17 -0.05 16.51 -8.20
N GLU A 18 -0.38 16.83 -6.95
CA GLU A 18 0.60 17.33 -6.00
C GLU A 18 1.49 16.23 -5.40
N VAL A 19 0.95 15.02 -5.21
CA VAL A 19 1.74 13.84 -4.79
C VAL A 19 2.69 13.40 -5.90
N GLU A 20 2.23 13.40 -7.15
CA GLU A 20 3.04 13.00 -8.31
C GLU A 20 4.34 13.81 -8.42
N LYS A 21 4.29 15.12 -8.12
CA LYS A 21 5.45 16.00 -8.14
C LYS A 21 6.56 15.62 -7.15
N ILE A 22 6.24 14.88 -6.08
CA ILE A 22 7.19 14.49 -5.03
C ILE A 22 7.57 13.00 -5.08
N LEU A 23 6.90 12.19 -5.90
CA LEU A 23 7.22 10.77 -6.02
C LEU A 23 8.56 10.57 -6.75
N PRO A 24 9.39 9.60 -6.31
CA PRO A 24 10.58 9.20 -7.05
C PRO A 24 10.20 8.71 -8.44
N THR A 25 10.87 9.25 -9.47
CA THR A 25 10.63 8.87 -10.87
C THR A 25 11.41 7.63 -11.31
N ASP A 26 12.28 7.13 -10.44
CA ASP A 26 13.21 6.02 -10.66
C ASP A 26 12.85 4.78 -9.83
N TYR A 27 11.59 4.69 -9.38
CA TYR A 27 11.13 3.52 -8.64
C TYR A 27 11.17 2.27 -9.53
N GLU A 28 12.05 1.34 -9.15
CA GLU A 28 12.13 0.01 -9.74
C GLU A 28 11.83 -1.06 -8.68
N PRO A 29 10.90 -2.00 -8.93
CA PRO A 29 10.60 -3.03 -7.97
C PRO A 29 11.80 -3.94 -7.71
N VAL A 30 12.19 -4.07 -6.44
CA VAL A 30 13.34 -4.89 -6.01
C VAL A 30 13.20 -6.37 -6.39
N LEU A 31 11.96 -6.88 -6.41
CA LEU A 31 11.66 -8.28 -6.72
C LEU A 31 10.84 -8.41 -8.01
N PRO A 32 11.10 -9.43 -8.86
CA PRO A 32 10.23 -9.81 -9.95
C PRO A 32 8.80 -10.12 -9.47
N PRO A 33 7.76 -9.95 -10.31
CA PRO A 33 6.36 -10.02 -9.89
C PRO A 33 6.01 -11.26 -9.04
N LEU A 34 6.42 -12.45 -9.47
CA LEU A 34 6.13 -13.69 -8.76
C LEU A 34 6.82 -13.76 -7.39
N LYS A 35 8.09 -13.35 -7.30
CA LYS A 35 8.85 -13.36 -6.04
C LYS A 35 8.27 -12.34 -5.05
N ARG A 36 7.89 -11.16 -5.54
CA ARG A 36 7.23 -10.12 -4.76
C ARG A 36 5.94 -10.62 -4.12
N MET A 37 5.11 -11.33 -4.91
CA MET A 37 3.87 -11.86 -4.37
C MET A 37 4.09 -12.94 -3.32
N LYS A 38 5.06 -13.85 -3.52
CA LYS A 38 5.41 -14.83 -2.48
C LYS A 38 5.81 -14.15 -1.17
N ALA A 39 6.70 -13.15 -1.24
CA ALA A 39 7.12 -12.39 -0.07
C ALA A 39 5.95 -11.67 0.62
N LEU A 40 5.04 -11.06 -0.14
CA LEU A 40 3.84 -10.42 0.40
C LEU A 40 2.95 -11.42 1.17
N PHE A 41 2.72 -12.61 0.60
CA PHE A 41 1.92 -13.64 1.25
C PHE A 41 2.59 -14.22 2.49
N GLU A 42 3.92 -14.33 2.50
CA GLU A 42 4.68 -14.74 3.70
C GLU A 42 4.50 -13.74 4.84
N VAL A 43 4.62 -12.44 4.57
CA VAL A 43 4.39 -11.38 5.57
C VAL A 43 2.95 -11.40 6.07
N LYS A 44 1.97 -11.51 5.16
CA LYS A 44 0.55 -11.61 5.52
C LYS A 44 0.31 -12.78 6.47
N LYS A 45 0.81 -13.96 6.12
CA LYS A 45 0.68 -15.17 6.94
C LYS A 45 1.29 -14.97 8.32
N TYR A 46 2.49 -14.38 8.40
CA TYR A 46 3.14 -14.08 9.68
C TYR A 46 2.27 -13.18 10.55
N ILE A 47 1.70 -12.10 9.99
CA ILE A 47 0.80 -11.22 10.75
C ILE A 47 -0.40 -12.01 11.26
N GLU A 48 -1.09 -12.76 10.39
CA GLU A 48 -2.31 -13.49 10.75
C GLU A 48 -2.07 -14.56 11.81
N GLU A 49 -0.95 -15.27 11.75
CA GLU A 49 -0.58 -16.27 12.76
C GLU A 49 -0.27 -15.65 14.12
N ASN A 50 0.19 -14.39 14.17
CA ASN A 50 0.63 -13.75 15.40
C ASN A 50 -0.38 -12.74 15.97
N LEU A 51 -1.34 -12.25 15.18
CA LEU A 51 -2.26 -11.16 15.56
C LEU A 51 -3.07 -11.46 16.82
N CYS A 52 -3.42 -12.72 17.07
CA CYS A 52 -4.24 -13.14 18.21
C CYS A 52 -3.44 -13.89 19.30
N LYS A 53 -2.11 -13.97 19.19
CA LYS A 53 -1.29 -14.69 20.19
C LYS A 53 -1.29 -13.99 21.55
N GLU A 54 -1.30 -12.66 21.55
CA GLU A 54 -1.24 -11.82 22.75
C GLU A 54 -2.64 -11.47 23.31
N LEU A 55 -3.72 -12.02 22.73
CA LEU A 55 -5.11 -11.74 23.14
C LEU A 55 -5.70 -12.79 24.09
N ASN A 56 -4.91 -13.75 24.59
CA ASN A 56 -5.33 -14.80 25.53
C ASN A 56 -4.76 -14.58 26.94
#